data_AF-A0A261U382-F1
#
_entry.id   AF-A0A261U382-F1
#
_cell.length_a   1.000
_cell.length_b   1.000
_cell.length_c   1.000
_cell.angle_alpha   90.00
_cell.angle_beta   90.00
_cell.angle_gamma   90.00
#
_symmetry.space_group_name_H-M   'P 1'
#
loop_
_entity.id
_entity.type
_entity.pdbx_description
1 polymer ?
#
loop_
_entity_poly.entity_id
_entity_poly.type
_entity_poly.pdbx_seq_one_letter_code
_entity_poly.pdbx_strand_id
1 'polypeptide(L)'
;MSSITIYHNPACGTSRNVLALIRNSGEEPHVIEYLKTPPDRETLKTLISAMGNPVRDLLRQKGTPYDELGLSDEKWTDDQLIDFMLEYPILINRPIVVTPLGTRLCRPSEAVLDILPQPQRGSFNKEDGEPVVDAEGRRV
;
A
#
# COMPACT_ATOMS: atom_id res chain seq x y z
N MET A 1 13.39 14.28 -8.70
CA MET A 1 12.98 12.89 -8.44
C MET A 1 11.83 12.95 -7.45
N SER A 2 10.69 12.30 -7.74
CA SER A 2 9.57 12.27 -6.77
C SER A 2 10.03 11.57 -5.50
N SER A 3 9.58 12.08 -4.37
CA SER A 3 9.82 11.51 -3.03
C SER A 3 8.76 10.48 -2.65
N ILE A 4 7.90 10.10 -3.59
CA ILE A 4 6.84 9.13 -3.40
C ILE A 4 7.34 7.75 -3.85
N THR A 5 7.20 6.76 -2.98
CA THR A 5 7.47 5.34 -3.29
C THR A 5 6.19 4.54 -3.12
N ILE A 6 5.90 3.65 -4.07
CA ILE A 6 4.77 2.71 -3.98
C ILE A 6 5.26 1.26 -4.09
N TYR A 7 4.90 0.45 -3.11
CA TYR A 7 5.02 -1.01 -3.17
C TYR A 7 3.80 -1.57 -3.91
N HIS A 8 4.00 -1.79 -5.21
CA HIS A 8 2.94 -1.98 -6.19
C HIS A 8 2.76 -3.45 -6.58
N ASN A 9 1.51 -3.83 -6.86
CA ASN A 9 1.18 -5.07 -7.54
C ASN A 9 0.29 -4.77 -8.76
N PRO A 10 0.81 -4.88 -10.00
CA PRO A 10 0.05 -4.57 -11.22
C PRO A 10 -1.24 -5.38 -11.39
N ALA A 11 -1.32 -6.58 -10.81
CA ALA A 11 -2.51 -7.44 -10.88
C ALA A 11 -3.62 -7.04 -9.89
N CYS A 12 -3.40 -6.03 -9.03
CA CYS A 12 -4.36 -5.61 -8.01
C CYS A 12 -5.03 -4.26 -8.35
N GLY A 13 -6.35 -4.26 -8.54
CA GLY A 13 -7.12 -3.04 -8.86
C GLY A 13 -6.94 -1.91 -7.86
N THR A 14 -6.98 -2.19 -6.54
CA THR A 14 -6.66 -1.18 -5.51
C THR A 14 -5.28 -0.56 -5.72
N SER A 15 -4.29 -1.37 -6.08
CA SER A 15 -2.91 -0.90 -6.29
C SER A 15 -2.77 -0.05 -7.55
N ARG A 16 -3.50 -0.39 -8.62
CA ARG A 16 -3.56 0.42 -9.85
C ARG A 16 -4.28 1.75 -9.62
N ASN A 17 -5.41 1.76 -8.90
CA ASN A 17 -6.10 2.99 -8.51
C ASN A 17 -5.20 3.93 -7.71
N VAL A 18 -4.44 3.42 -6.73
CA VAL A 18 -3.50 4.22 -5.94
C VAL A 18 -2.38 4.80 -6.81
N LEU A 19 -1.78 4.00 -7.69
CA LEU A 19 -0.75 4.49 -8.62
C LEU A 19 -1.31 5.61 -9.52
N ALA A 20 -2.55 5.46 -9.99
CA ALA A 20 -3.21 6.46 -10.82
C ALA A 20 -3.54 7.74 -10.04
N LEU A 21 -3.97 7.64 -8.77
CA LEU A 21 -4.19 8.79 -7.88
C LEU A 21 -2.89 9.58 -7.62
N ILE A 22 -1.76 8.88 -7.41
CA ILE A 22 -0.44 9.53 -7.29
C ILE A 22 -0.11 10.28 -8.59
N ARG A 23 -0.28 9.64 -9.75
CA ARG A 23 -0.04 10.30 -11.05
C ARG A 23 -0.99 11.46 -11.31
N ASN A 24 -2.22 11.42 -10.80
CA ASN A 24 -3.20 12.49 -10.93
C ASN A 24 -2.87 13.72 -10.05
N SER A 25 -2.02 13.59 -9.02
CA SER A 25 -1.40 14.78 -8.38
C SER A 25 -0.26 15.37 -9.21
N GLY A 26 0.12 14.67 -10.29
CA GLY A 26 1.14 15.05 -11.26
C GLY A 26 2.57 14.73 -10.84
N GLU A 27 2.73 13.74 -9.96
CA GLU A 27 4.02 13.16 -9.63
C GLU A 27 4.13 11.74 -10.21
N GLU A 28 5.33 11.37 -10.68
CA GLU A 28 5.63 9.98 -11.05
C GLU A 28 6.40 9.32 -9.90
N PRO A 29 5.82 8.34 -9.19
CA PRO A 29 6.45 7.73 -8.02
C PRO A 29 7.55 6.74 -8.41
N HIS A 30 8.41 6.42 -7.45
CA HIS A 30 9.23 5.23 -7.53
C HIS A 30 8.36 3.97 -7.31
N VAL A 31 8.28 3.11 -8.33
CA VAL A 31 7.45 1.90 -8.29
C VAL A 31 8.31 0.69 -7.95
N ILE A 32 8.00 0.03 -6.83
CA ILE A 32 8.64 -1.22 -6.41
C ILE A 32 7.63 -2.36 -6.57
N GLU A 33 7.88 -3.28 -7.50
CA GLU A 33 7.12 -4.53 -7.60
C GLU A 33 7.51 -5.48 -6.46
N TYR A 34 6.92 -5.30 -5.29
CA TYR A 34 7.37 -5.92 -4.04
C TYR A 34 7.35 -7.46 -4.05
N LEU A 35 6.59 -8.09 -4.95
CA LEU A 35 6.63 -9.54 -5.13
C LEU A 35 7.91 -10.04 -5.84
N LYS A 36 8.54 -9.17 -6.64
CA LYS A 36 9.81 -9.45 -7.35
C LYS A 36 11.00 -8.97 -6.53
N THR A 37 10.85 -7.80 -5.92
CA THR A 37 11.88 -7.13 -5.12
C THR A 37 11.28 -6.71 -3.77
N PRO A 38 11.08 -7.66 -2.84
CA PRO A 38 10.54 -7.34 -1.52
C PRO A 38 11.49 -6.41 -0.75
N PRO A 39 10.97 -5.57 0.16
CA PRO A 39 11.81 -4.83 1.10
C PRO A 39 12.62 -5.80 1.97
N ASP A 40 13.81 -5.38 2.40
CA ASP A 40 14.53 -6.11 3.44
C ASP A 40 13.82 -5.95 4.81
N ARG A 41 14.29 -6.71 5.81
CA ARG A 41 13.67 -6.78 7.15
C ARG A 41 13.60 -5.41 7.82
N GLU A 42 14.68 -4.63 7.77
CA GLU A 42 14.75 -3.31 8.41
C GLU A 42 13.85 -2.30 7.70
N THR A 43 13.79 -2.34 6.37
CA THR A 43 12.88 -1.54 5.58
C THR A 43 11.43 -1.89 5.90
N LEU A 44 11.08 -3.18 5.96
CA LEU A 44 9.71 -3.62 6.29
C LEU A 44 9.30 -3.17 7.70
N LYS A 45 10.19 -3.31 8.69
CA LYS A 45 9.97 -2.80 10.06
C LYS A 45 9.74 -1.28 10.07
N THR A 46 10.55 -0.55 9.32
CA THR A 46 10.42 0.90 9.18
C THR A 46 9.07 1.29 8.56
N LEU A 47 8.64 0.59 7.51
CA LEU A 47 7.34 0.82 6.88
C LEU A 47 6.19 0.57 7.86
N ILE A 48 6.22 -0.56 8.59
CA ILE A 48 5.18 -0.90 9.56
C ILE A 48 5.09 0.15 10.66
N SER A 49 6.24 0.54 11.22
CA SER A 49 6.31 1.58 12.25
C SER A 49 5.78 2.92 11.73
N ALA A 50 6.13 3.31 10.51
CA ALA A 50 5.69 4.57 9.90
C ALA A 50 4.19 4.61 9.58
N MET A 51 3.56 3.45 9.32
CA MET A 51 2.11 3.37 9.14
C MET A 51 1.33 3.47 10.47
N GLY A 52 1.97 3.10 11.58
CA GLY A 52 1.34 3.07 12.91
C GLY A 52 0.32 1.93 13.09
N ASN A 53 0.32 0.94 12.20
CA ASN A 53 -0.54 -0.24 12.26
C ASN A 53 0.15 -1.40 13.01
N PRO A 54 -0.61 -2.26 13.72
CA PRO A 54 -0.13 -3.58 14.12
C PRO A 54 0.44 -4.36 12.94
N VAL A 55 1.52 -5.13 13.15
CA VAL A 55 2.13 -5.97 12.09
C VAL A 55 1.10 -6.88 11.44
N ARG A 56 0.19 -7.43 12.25
CA ARG A 56 -0.86 -8.36 11.80
C ARG A 56 -1.83 -7.75 10.79
N ASP A 57 -2.09 -6.45 10.87
CA ASP A 57 -2.96 -5.74 9.90
C ASP A 57 -2.34 -5.67 8.50
N LEU A 58 -1.01 -5.83 8.41
CA LEU A 58 -0.31 -5.87 7.13
C LEU A 58 -0.43 -7.23 6.43
N LEU A 59 -0.87 -8.27 7.14
CA LEU A 59 -1.03 -9.58 6.54
C LEU A 59 -2.23 -9.60 5.59
N ARG A 60 -1.97 -10.05 4.38
CA ARG A 60 -2.99 -10.36 3.39
C ARG A 60 -3.42 -11.80 3.60
N GLN A 61 -4.69 -12.01 3.93
CA GLN A 61 -5.25 -13.36 4.03
C GLN A 61 -5.59 -13.96 2.65
N LYS A 62 -6.48 -13.31 1.89
CA LYS A 62 -7.04 -13.87 0.65
C LYS A 62 -6.00 -14.10 -0.46
N GLY A 63 -5.92 -15.33 -0.94
CA GLY A 63 -5.06 -15.75 -2.06
C GLY A 63 -3.57 -15.78 -1.67
N THR A 64 -3.29 -16.21 -0.45
CA THR A 64 -1.96 -16.33 0.16
C THR A 64 -1.92 -17.59 1.04
N PRO A 65 -0.74 -18.04 1.51
CA PRO A 65 -0.65 -19.17 2.43
C PRO A 65 -1.07 -18.86 3.88
N TYR A 66 -1.72 -17.71 4.14
CA TYR A 66 -2.08 -17.26 5.50
C TYR A 66 -2.82 -18.32 6.33
N ASP A 67 -3.84 -18.95 5.76
CA ASP A 67 -4.66 -19.95 6.46
C ASP A 67 -3.91 -21.29 6.61
N GLU A 68 -3.13 -21.68 5.59
CA GLU A 68 -2.30 -22.91 5.59
C GLU A 68 -1.19 -22.85 6.65
N LEU A 69 -0.61 -21.67 6.87
CA LEU A 69 0.41 -21.39 7.88
C LEU A 69 -0.19 -21.12 9.27
N GLY A 70 -1.52 -21.02 9.40
CA GLY A 70 -2.20 -20.74 10.66
C GLY A 70 -1.84 -19.37 11.24
N LEU A 71 -1.69 -18.34 10.40
CA LEU A 71 -1.26 -17.00 10.83
C LEU A 71 -2.34 -16.21 11.60
N SER A 72 -3.56 -16.74 11.66
CA SER A 72 -4.63 -16.24 12.53
C SER A 72 -4.37 -16.49 14.01
N ASP A 73 -3.50 -17.45 14.35
CA ASP A 73 -3.18 -17.79 15.73
C ASP A 73 -2.46 -16.62 16.43
N GLU A 74 -2.97 -16.21 17.60
CA GLU A 74 -2.40 -15.11 18.38
C GLU A 74 -1.03 -15.45 18.98
N LYS A 75 -0.61 -16.73 18.95
CA LYS A 75 0.73 -17.15 19.40
C LYS A 75 1.87 -16.49 18.64
N TRP A 76 1.65 -16.07 17.40
CA TRP A 76 2.69 -15.51 16.55
C TRP A 76 3.06 -14.10 16.99
N THR A 77 4.34 -13.87 17.22
CA THR A 77 4.87 -12.55 17.55
C THR A 77 5.03 -11.69 16.29
N ASP A 78 5.09 -10.38 16.48
CA ASP A 78 5.32 -9.42 15.40
C ASP A 78 6.58 -9.73 14.57
N ASP A 79 7.70 -10.08 15.21
CA ASP A 79 8.93 -10.47 14.49
C ASP A 79 8.74 -11.75 13.67
N GLN A 80 7.99 -12.74 14.16
CA GLN A 80 7.70 -13.97 13.41
C GLN A 80 6.79 -13.69 12.21
N LEU A 81 5.78 -12.81 12.37
CA LEU A 81 4.93 -12.39 11.26
C LEU A 81 5.71 -11.64 10.19
N ILE A 82 6.70 -10.83 10.59
CA ILE A 82 7.65 -10.18 9.66
C ILE A 82 8.48 -11.23 8.91
N ASP A 83 9.00 -12.24 9.59
CA ASP A 83 9.77 -13.30 8.93
C ASP A 83 8.91 -14.06 7.90
N PHE A 84 7.65 -14.37 8.21
CA PHE A 84 6.72 -14.93 7.23
C PHE A 84 6.50 -14.01 6.03
N MET A 85 6.37 -12.70 6.25
CA MET A 85 6.21 -11.73 5.15
C MET A 85 7.45 -11.64 4.25
N LEU A 86 8.65 -11.84 4.79
CA LEU A 86 9.89 -11.86 4.02
C LEU A 86 10.07 -13.17 3.25
N GLU A 87 9.72 -14.29 3.86
CA GLU A 87 9.73 -15.61 3.21
C GLU A 87 8.66 -15.72 2.12
N TYR A 88 7.46 -15.20 2.39
CA TYR A 88 6.33 -15.19 1.48
C TYR A 88 5.86 -13.74 1.23
N PRO A 89 6.52 -12.97 0.34
CA PRO A 89 6.16 -11.59 0.04
C PRO A 89 4.68 -11.39 -0.28
N ILE A 90 4.00 -12.39 -0.85
CA ILE A 90 2.56 -12.35 -1.14
C ILE A 90 1.68 -12.09 0.09
N LEU A 91 2.18 -12.37 1.30
CA LEU A 91 1.53 -12.05 2.58
C LEU A 91 1.54 -10.55 2.88
N ILE A 92 2.44 -9.75 2.30
CA ILE A 92 2.42 -8.29 2.47
C ILE A 92 1.22 -7.72 1.72
N ASN A 93 0.31 -7.07 2.44
CA ASN A 93 -0.85 -6.42 1.85
C ASN A 93 -0.43 -5.18 1.05
N ARG A 94 -1.27 -4.78 0.09
CA ARG A 94 -0.90 -3.79 -0.95
C ARG A 94 -1.99 -2.76 -1.24
N PRO A 95 -1.62 -1.58 -1.77
CA PRO A 95 -0.24 -1.05 -1.82
C PRO A 95 0.15 -0.35 -0.52
N ILE A 96 1.44 -0.37 -0.20
CA ILE A 96 2.06 0.55 0.76
C ILE A 96 2.59 1.73 -0.03
N VAL A 97 2.29 2.96 0.42
CA VAL A 97 2.81 4.20 -0.18
C VAL A 97 3.59 4.97 0.88
N VAL A 98 4.77 5.44 0.51
CA VAL A 98 5.64 6.32 1.30
C VAL A 98 5.67 7.68 0.62
N THR A 99 5.51 8.74 1.39
CA THR A 99 5.60 10.15 0.94
C THR A 99 6.33 10.97 2.02
N PRO A 100 6.70 12.23 1.74
CA PRO A 100 7.18 13.14 2.78
C PRO A 100 6.18 13.41 3.91
N LEU A 101 4.88 13.21 3.67
CA LEU A 101 3.83 13.45 4.66
C LEU A 101 3.55 12.23 5.54
N GLY A 102 4.00 11.04 5.13
CA GLY A 102 3.83 9.79 5.87
C GLY A 102 3.76 8.56 4.99
N THR A 103 3.52 7.42 5.65
CA THR A 103 3.41 6.09 5.03
C THR A 103 2.03 5.51 5.32
N ARG A 104 1.37 4.91 4.32
CA ARG A 104 0.08 4.23 4.51
C ARG A 104 -0.08 2.96 3.68
N LEU A 105 -0.75 1.97 4.27
CA LEU A 105 -1.42 0.89 3.54
C LEU A 105 -2.71 1.47 2.95
N CYS A 106 -2.71 1.74 1.64
CA CYS A 106 -3.79 2.48 0.99
C CYS A 106 -4.95 1.55 0.61
N ARG A 107 -5.71 1.12 1.62
CA ARG A 107 -6.89 0.28 1.51
C ARG A 107 -8.02 0.88 2.36
N PRO A 108 -8.99 1.60 1.77
CA PRO A 108 -9.24 1.74 0.34
C PRO A 108 -8.23 2.67 -0.38
N SER A 109 -8.27 2.68 -1.72
CA SER A 109 -7.26 3.37 -2.55
C SER A 109 -7.09 4.86 -2.24
N GLU A 110 -8.20 5.53 -1.99
CA GLU A 110 -8.33 6.95 -1.70
C GLU A 110 -7.68 7.37 -0.37
N ALA A 111 -7.31 6.42 0.49
CA ALA A 111 -6.49 6.69 1.68
C ALA A 111 -5.12 7.30 1.31
N VAL A 112 -4.64 7.11 0.07
CA VAL A 112 -3.42 7.77 -0.41
C VAL A 112 -3.57 9.30 -0.43
N LEU A 113 -4.78 9.83 -0.63
CA LEU A 113 -5.04 11.26 -0.69
C LEU A 113 -4.73 11.98 0.64
N ASP A 114 -4.65 11.25 1.76
CA ASP A 114 -4.28 11.81 3.06
C ASP A 114 -2.79 12.14 3.17
N ILE A 115 -1.95 11.53 2.30
CA ILE A 115 -0.49 11.63 2.36
C ILE A 115 0.13 12.18 1.08
N LEU A 116 -0.66 12.53 0.06
CA LEU A 116 -0.13 13.18 -1.14
C LEU A 116 0.24 14.65 -0.85
N PRO A 117 1.48 15.09 -1.19
CA PRO A 117 1.88 16.49 -1.00
C PRO A 117 1.13 17.49 -1.89
N GLN A 118 0.63 17.01 -3.03
CA GLN A 118 -0.05 17.84 -4.03
C GLN A 118 -1.52 17.42 -4.15
N PRO A 119 -2.46 18.37 -4.34
CA PRO A 119 -3.85 18.05 -4.61
C PRO A 119 -3.99 17.34 -5.96
N GLN A 120 -5.15 16.73 -6.15
CA GLN A 120 -5.52 16.10 -7.42
C GLN A 120 -5.75 17.16 -8.49
N ARG A 121 -5.22 16.94 -9.71
CA ARG A 121 -5.26 17.93 -10.80
C ARG A 121 -6.55 17.89 -11.63
N GLY A 122 -7.38 16.89 -11.41
CA GLY A 122 -8.67 16.73 -12.07
C GLY A 122 -9.47 15.60 -11.44
N SER A 123 -10.69 15.41 -11.94
CA SER A 123 -11.59 14.36 -11.48
C SER A 123 -10.97 12.98 -11.58
N PHE A 124 -11.24 12.13 -10.59
CA PHE A 124 -10.75 10.76 -10.57
C PHE A 124 -11.88 9.80 -10.24
N ASN A 125 -12.05 8.80 -11.11
CA ASN A 125 -12.92 7.64 -10.87
C ASN A 125 -12.03 6.40 -10.78
N LYS A 126 -12.37 5.48 -9.88
CA LYS A 126 -11.75 4.15 -9.80
C LYS A 126 -12.05 3.36 -11.07
N GLU A 127 -11.30 2.28 -11.29
CA GLU A 127 -11.50 1.36 -12.43
C GLU A 127 -12.92 0.78 -12.54
N ASP A 128 -13.68 0.69 -11.45
CA ASP A 128 -15.08 0.24 -11.42
C ASP A 128 -16.10 1.37 -11.63
N GLY A 129 -15.63 2.59 -11.86
CA GLY A 129 -16.46 3.77 -12.09
C GLY A 129 -16.83 4.55 -10.83
N GLU A 130 -16.45 4.08 -9.63
CA GLU A 130 -16.70 4.80 -8.38
C GLU A 130 -15.99 6.17 -8.38
N PRO A 131 -16.71 7.31 -8.24
CA PRO A 131 -16.10 8.62 -8.19
C PRO A 131 -15.37 8.84 -6.85
N VAL A 132 -14.15 9.37 -6.91
CA VAL A 132 -13.33 9.67 -5.72
C VAL A 132 -13.07 11.16 -5.59
N VAL A 133 -12.85 11.83 -6.73
CA VAL A 133 -12.46 13.25 -6.78
C VAL A 133 -13.30 13.96 -7.85
N ASP A 134 -13.87 15.12 -7.52
CA ASP A 134 -14.62 15.96 -8.45
C ASP A 134 -13.69 16.78 -9.38
N ALA A 135 -14.29 17.56 -10.29
CA ALA A 135 -13.55 18.40 -11.23
C ALA A 135 -12.78 19.54 -10.52
N GLU A 136 -13.20 19.91 -9.31
CA GLU A 136 -12.54 20.90 -8.46
C GLU A 136 -11.43 20.31 -7.58
N GLY A 137 -11.13 19.01 -7.70
CA GLY A 137 -10.06 18.35 -6.95
C GLY A 137 -10.44 17.98 -5.51
N ARG A 138 -11.72 18.04 -5.15
CA ARG A 138 -12.25 17.71 -3.83
C ARG A 138 -12.73 16.26 -3.79
N ARG A 139 -12.70 15.63 -2.62
CA ARG A 139 -13.27 14.29 -2.43
C ARG A 139 -14.80 14.34 -2.60
N VAL A 140 -15.34 13.32 -3.27
CA VAL A 140 -16.79 13.12 -3.47
C VAL A 140 -17.41 12.37 -2.31
#